data_AF-A0A497NS03-F1
#
_entry.id   AF-A0A497NS03-F1
#
_cell.length_a   1.000
_cell.length_b   1.000
_cell.length_c   1.000
_cell.angle_alpha   90.00
_cell.angle_beta   90.00
_cell.angle_gamma   90.00
#
_symmetry.space_group_name_H-M   'P 1'
#
loop_
_entity.id
_entity.type
_entity.pdbx_description
1 polymer ?
#
loop_
_entity_poly.entity_id
_entity_poly.type
_entity_poly.pdbx_seq_one_letter_code
_entity_poly.pdbx_strand_id
1 'polypeptide(L)'
;MHNKILKLVIIQFAVYSAVCVLGFALWAIVFSGNLWVVEELVGEYIRGHLVRWTTKLPSWGIFVLISGVLFMSAVRFLRQHRMEGAYLGITSFLIGFLTNLLFARNLLVHGILGCLIGWTLLAPLILLWEHLKK
;
A
#
# COMPACT_ATOMS: atom_id res chain seq x y z
N MET A 1 -0.44 -16.74 21.41
CA MET A 1 0.36 -16.41 20.21
C MET A 1 -0.46 -15.67 19.16
N HIS A 2 -1.60 -16.21 18.72
CA HIS A 2 -2.50 -15.60 17.72
C HIS A 2 -2.86 -14.13 17.99
N ASN A 3 -3.20 -13.74 19.23
CA ASN A 3 -3.48 -12.34 19.57
C ASN A 3 -2.32 -11.37 19.32
N LYS A 4 -1.06 -11.81 19.40
CA LYS A 4 0.11 -10.96 19.12
C LYS A 4 0.29 -10.79 17.60
N ILE A 5 0.15 -11.87 16.84
CA ILE A 5 0.26 -11.85 15.37
C ILE A 5 -0.89 -11.02 14.77
N LEU A 6 -2.11 -11.15 15.28
CA LEU A 6 -3.26 -10.37 14.83
C LEU A 6 -3.04 -8.87 15.04
N LYS A 7 -2.55 -8.47 16.23
CA LYS A 7 -2.17 -7.08 16.51
C LYS A 7 -1.09 -6.58 15.54
N LEU A 8 -0.10 -7.40 15.23
CA LEU A 8 0.96 -7.06 14.26
C LEU A 8 0.37 -6.78 12.88
N VAL A 9 -0.48 -7.68 12.34
CA VAL A 9 -1.13 -7.49 11.03
C VAL A 9 -1.99 -6.23 11.02
N ILE A 10 -2.76 -5.99 12.08
CA ILE A 10 -3.58 -4.78 12.23
C ILE A 10 -2.70 -3.52 12.18
N ILE A 11 -1.57 -3.51 12.88
CA ILE A 11 -0.63 -2.38 12.88
C ILE A 11 -0.02 -2.20 11.49
N GLN A 12 0.43 -3.28 10.85
CA GLN A 12 0.98 -3.24 9.49
C GLN A 12 -0.02 -2.63 8.52
N PHE A 13 -1.26 -3.13 8.49
CA PHE A 13 -2.29 -2.59 7.59
C PHE A 13 -2.63 -1.13 7.89
N ALA A 14 -2.67 -0.72 9.16
CA ALA A 14 -2.88 0.68 9.53
C ALA A 14 -1.75 1.60 9.04
N VAL A 15 -0.49 1.17 9.21
CA VAL A 15 0.68 1.90 8.71
C VAL A 15 0.65 2.00 7.18
N TYR A 16 0.33 0.92 6.48
CA TYR A 16 0.22 0.93 5.02
C TYR A 16 -0.92 1.85 4.54
N SER A 17 -2.05 1.88 5.25
CA SER A 17 -3.13 2.83 4.96
C SER A 17 -2.65 4.28 5.07
N ALA A 18 -1.89 4.62 6.12
CA ALA A 18 -1.31 5.96 6.27
C ALA A 18 -0.32 6.30 5.14
N VAL A 19 0.55 5.35 4.76
CA VAL A 19 1.49 5.53 3.64
C VAL A 19 0.74 5.74 2.32
N CYS A 20 -0.37 5.04 2.08
CA CYS A 20 -1.23 5.25 0.92
C CYS A 20 -1.84 6.67 0.90
N VAL A 21 -2.29 7.18 2.05
CA VAL A 21 -2.80 8.57 2.14
C VAL A 21 -1.71 9.59 1.82
N LEU A 22 -0.50 9.39 2.35
CA LEU A 22 0.65 10.25 2.03
C LEU A 22 1.01 10.17 0.54
N GLY A 23 1.02 8.97 -0.04
CA GLY A 23 1.25 8.75 -1.47
C GLY A 23 0.22 9.47 -2.34
N PHE A 24 -1.06 9.42 -1.95
CA PHE A 24 -2.13 10.17 -2.62
C PHE A 24 -1.95 11.70 -2.49
N ALA A 25 -1.59 12.20 -1.31
CA ALA A 25 -1.34 13.62 -1.11
C ALA A 25 -0.18 14.11 -2.00
N LEU A 26 0.93 13.36 -2.03
CA LEU A 26 2.07 13.67 -2.91
C LEU A 26 1.68 13.64 -4.39
N TRP A 27 0.88 12.65 -4.80
CA TRP A 27 0.32 12.60 -6.15
C TRP A 27 -0.52 13.85 -6.47
N ALA A 28 -1.42 14.28 -5.57
CA ALA A 28 -2.27 15.44 -5.80
C ALA A 28 -1.45 16.74 -5.93
N ILE A 29 -0.36 16.89 -5.18
CA ILE A 29 0.57 18.02 -5.29
C ILE A 29 1.29 17.98 -6.64
N VAL A 30 1.78 16.81 -7.09
CA VAL A 30 2.40 16.65 -8.41
C VAL A 30 1.40 16.94 -9.53
N PHE A 31 0.19 16.39 -9.43
CA PHE A 31 -0.88 16.55 -10.42
C PHE A 31 -1.32 18.01 -10.56
N SER A 32 -1.30 18.78 -9.48
CA SER A 32 -1.57 20.23 -9.48
C SER A 32 -0.39 21.10 -9.94
N GLY A 33 0.75 20.50 -10.30
CA GLY A 33 1.93 21.23 -10.80
C GLY A 33 2.78 21.90 -9.71
N ASN A 34 2.47 21.69 -8.43
CA ASN A 34 3.18 22.30 -7.30
C ASN A 34 4.48 21.56 -6.95
N LEU A 35 5.37 21.42 -7.93
CA LEU A 35 6.54 20.55 -7.85
C LEU A 35 7.59 20.97 -6.81
N TRP A 36 7.66 22.27 -6.48
CA TRP A 36 8.57 22.80 -5.47
C TRP A 36 8.28 22.24 -4.07
N VAL A 37 7.00 22.13 -3.70
CA VAL A 37 6.55 21.54 -2.42
C VAL A 37 6.99 20.08 -2.30
N VAL A 38 6.90 19.33 -3.40
CA VAL A 38 7.28 17.91 -3.42
C VAL A 38 8.79 17.77 -3.24
N GLU A 39 9.57 18.65 -3.86
CA GLU A 39 11.03 18.65 -3.71
C GLU A 39 11.46 18.92 -2.27
N GLU A 40 10.83 19.89 -1.61
CA GLU A 40 11.09 20.19 -0.20
C GLU A 40 10.73 19.03 0.74
N LEU A 41 9.65 18.30 0.45
CA LEU A 41 9.15 17.23 1.32
C LEU A 41 9.90 15.91 1.16
N VAL A 42 10.23 15.52 -0.07
CA VAL A 42 10.74 14.16 -0.38
C VAL A 42 12.04 14.16 -1.21
N GLY A 43 12.55 15.34 -1.55
CA GLY A 43 13.76 15.51 -2.35
C GLY A 43 13.57 15.29 -3.85
N GLU A 44 14.57 15.73 -4.62
CA GLU A 44 14.55 15.72 -6.09
C GLU A 44 14.37 14.31 -6.68
N TYR A 45 15.02 13.30 -6.07
CA TYR A 45 14.96 11.92 -6.56
C TYR A 45 13.53 11.35 -6.54
N ILE A 46 12.80 11.55 -5.43
CA ILE A 46 11.44 11.06 -5.28
C ILE A 46 10.47 11.90 -6.11
N ARG A 47 10.65 13.23 -6.15
CA ARG A 47 9.92 14.11 -7.06
C ARG A 47 9.98 13.60 -8.50
N GLY A 48 11.18 13.29 -8.99
CA GLY A 48 11.37 12.77 -10.34
C GLY A 48 10.62 11.46 -10.60
N HIS A 49 10.54 10.56 -9.61
CA HIS A 49 9.75 9.34 -9.70
C HIS A 49 8.25 9.63 -9.78
N LEU A 50 7.74 10.47 -8.88
CA LEU A 50 6.32 10.83 -8.84
C LEU A 50 5.86 11.54 -10.10
N VAL A 51 6.67 12.46 -10.66
CA VAL A 51 6.37 13.14 -11.93
C VAL A 51 6.27 12.11 -13.06
N ARG A 52 7.25 11.21 -13.19
CA ARG A 52 7.23 10.17 -14.24
C ARG A 52 6.05 9.21 -14.12
N TRP A 53 5.67 8.85 -12.90
CA TRP A 53 4.50 8.00 -12.68
C TRP A 53 3.21 8.73 -13.06
N THR A 54 3.10 10.00 -12.66
CA THR A 54 1.93 10.83 -12.95
C THR A 54 1.77 11.11 -14.44
N THR A 55 2.85 11.29 -15.19
CA THR A 55 2.77 11.45 -16.65
C THR A 55 2.39 10.16 -17.38
N LYS A 56 2.82 8.99 -16.90
CA LYS A 56 2.46 7.70 -17.49
C LYS A 56 1.04 7.26 -17.15
N LEU A 57 0.61 7.46 -15.91
CA LEU A 57 -0.74 7.15 -15.45
C LEU A 57 -1.24 8.27 -14.55
N PRO A 58 -1.97 9.25 -15.08
CA PRO A 58 -2.46 10.37 -14.29
C PRO A 58 -3.31 9.96 -13.09
N SER A 59 -3.95 8.78 -13.13
CA SER A 59 -4.83 8.25 -12.08
C SER A 59 -4.16 7.35 -11.04
N TRP A 60 -2.83 7.16 -11.04
CA TRP A 60 -2.16 6.21 -10.12
C TRP A 60 -2.42 6.54 -8.64
N GLY A 61 -2.51 7.82 -8.27
CA GLY A 61 -2.81 8.22 -6.90
C GLY A 61 -4.18 7.74 -6.43
N ILE A 62 -5.17 7.66 -7.33
CA ILE A 62 -6.51 7.15 -7.01
C ILE A 62 -6.43 5.66 -6.63
N PHE A 63 -5.65 4.86 -7.37
CA PHE A 63 -5.45 3.44 -7.04
C PHE A 63 -4.74 3.27 -5.68
N VAL A 64 -3.76 4.12 -5.39
CA VAL A 64 -3.08 4.14 -4.08
C VAL A 64 -4.06 4.50 -2.96
N LEU A 65 -4.95 5.48 -3.17
CA LEU A 65 -5.96 5.84 -2.19
C LEU A 65 -6.97 4.69 -1.96
N ILE A 66 -7.43 4.04 -3.03
CA ILE A 66 -8.32 2.86 -2.94
C ILE A 66 -7.64 1.75 -2.11
N SER A 67 -6.36 1.47 -2.37
CA SER A 67 -5.56 0.53 -1.56
C SER A 67 -5.53 0.96 -0.08
N GLY A 68 -5.32 2.25 0.20
CA GLY A 68 -5.36 2.78 1.57
C GLY A 68 -6.71 2.57 2.27
N VAL A 69 -7.83 2.78 1.58
CA VAL A 69 -9.19 2.56 2.10
C VAL A 69 -9.45 1.07 2.36
N LEU A 70 -8.99 0.19 1.47
CA LEU A 70 -9.10 -1.26 1.64
C LEU A 70 -8.29 -1.74 2.85
N PHE A 71 -7.07 -1.23 3.06
CA PHE A 71 -6.30 -1.53 4.26
C PHE A 71 -6.98 -1.04 5.54
N MET A 72 -7.55 0.16 5.53
CA MET A 72 -8.30 0.68 6.68
C MET A 72 -9.55 -0.17 6.98
N SER A 73 -10.26 -0.59 5.93
CA SER A 73 -11.39 -1.51 6.06
C SER A 73 -10.93 -2.86 6.61
N ALA A 74 -9.82 -3.38 6.11
CA ALA A 74 -9.20 -4.62 6.59
C ALA A 74 -8.87 -4.55 8.09
N VAL A 75 -8.29 -3.43 8.55
CA VAL A 75 -8.05 -3.17 9.98
C VAL A 75 -9.34 -3.28 10.80
N ARG A 76 -10.44 -2.67 10.33
CA ARG A 76 -11.73 -2.73 11.02
C ARG A 76 -12.25 -4.16 11.15
N PHE A 77 -12.23 -4.95 10.07
CA PHE A 77 -12.67 -6.34 10.09
C PHE A 77 -11.75 -7.24 10.93
N LEU A 78 -10.44 -7.09 10.83
CA LEU A 78 -9.49 -7.88 11.62
C LEU A 78 -9.61 -7.61 13.13
N ARG A 79 -9.93 -6.38 13.54
CA ARG A 79 -10.26 -6.06 14.95
C ARG A 79 -11.49 -6.81 15.46
N GLN A 80 -12.40 -7.19 14.55
CA GLN A 80 -13.57 -8.00 14.83
C GLN A 80 -13.30 -9.50 14.61
N HIS A 81 -12.04 -9.90 14.42
CA HIS A 81 -11.63 -11.28 14.11
C HIS A 81 -12.27 -11.85 12.83
N ARG A 82 -12.61 -10.98 11.88
CA ARG A 82 -13.33 -11.34 10.66
C ARG A 82 -12.40 -11.62 9.48
N MET A 83 -12.68 -12.73 8.78
CA MET A 83 -11.91 -13.20 7.63
C MET A 83 -11.89 -12.21 6.45
N GLU A 84 -12.96 -11.42 6.29
CA GLU A 84 -13.06 -10.38 5.26
C GLU A 84 -11.90 -9.38 5.34
N GLY A 85 -11.37 -9.14 6.54
CA GLY A 85 -10.21 -8.28 6.71
C GLY A 85 -8.95 -8.85 6.07
N ALA A 86 -8.76 -10.17 6.10
CA ALA A 86 -7.65 -10.84 5.43
C ALA A 86 -7.76 -10.69 3.91
N TYR A 87 -8.94 -10.95 3.34
CA TYR A 87 -9.19 -10.80 1.91
C TYR A 87 -8.99 -9.37 1.44
N LEU A 88 -9.54 -8.38 2.15
CA LEU A 88 -9.36 -6.96 1.80
C LEU A 88 -7.88 -6.53 1.86
N GLY A 89 -7.12 -7.03 2.83
CA GLY A 89 -5.68 -6.77 2.91
C GLY A 89 -4.90 -7.33 1.72
N ILE A 90 -5.20 -8.57 1.31
CA ILE A 90 -4.60 -9.20 0.12
C ILE A 90 -4.97 -8.44 -1.15
N THR A 91 -6.25 -8.14 -1.35
CA THR A 91 -6.72 -7.37 -2.52
C THR A 91 -6.07 -5.99 -2.56
N SER A 92 -5.97 -5.31 -1.42
CA SER A 92 -5.29 -4.03 -1.31
C SER A 92 -3.83 -4.10 -1.75
N PHE A 93 -3.09 -5.09 -1.24
CA PHE A 93 -1.70 -5.31 -1.62
C PHE A 93 -1.57 -5.59 -3.12
N LEU A 94 -2.45 -6.43 -3.70
CA LEU A 94 -2.41 -6.75 -5.13
C LEU A 94 -2.64 -5.51 -5.99
N ILE A 95 -3.57 -4.62 -5.63
CA ILE A 95 -3.78 -3.35 -6.35
C ILE A 95 -2.50 -2.52 -6.33
N GLY A 96 -1.89 -2.33 -5.16
CA GLY A 96 -0.65 -1.56 -5.02
C GLY A 96 0.52 -2.19 -5.79
N PHE A 97 0.68 -3.51 -5.69
CA PHE A 97 1.74 -4.25 -6.36
C PHE A 97 1.61 -4.22 -7.88
N LEU A 98 0.41 -4.45 -8.41
CA LEU A 98 0.15 -4.38 -9.85
C LEU A 98 0.33 -2.96 -10.38
N THR A 99 -0.16 -1.95 -9.65
CA THR A 99 0.08 -0.54 -9.99
C THR A 99 1.60 -0.29 -10.07
N ASN A 100 2.37 -0.72 -9.06
CA ASN A 100 3.81 -0.54 -9.04
C ASN A 100 4.52 -1.25 -10.22
N LEU A 101 4.11 -2.47 -10.57
CA LEU A 101 4.71 -3.22 -11.68
C LEU A 101 4.39 -2.59 -13.04
N LEU A 102 3.15 -2.18 -13.29
CA LEU A 102 2.74 -1.62 -14.57
C LEU A 102 3.51 -0.34 -14.94
N PHE A 103 3.96 0.42 -13.94
CA PHE A 103 4.65 1.71 -14.16
C PHE A 103 6.15 1.66 -13.85
N ALA A 104 6.65 0.53 -13.38
CA ALA A 104 8.05 0.30 -13.11
C ALA A 104 8.88 0.50 -14.37
N ARG A 105 9.96 1.28 -14.26
CA ARG A 105 11.00 1.32 -15.31
C ARG A 105 11.82 0.02 -15.34
N ASN A 106 11.96 -0.61 -14.19
CA ASN A 106 12.69 -1.86 -14.01
C ASN A 106 11.79 -2.86 -13.27
N LEU A 107 11.13 -3.73 -14.04
CA LEU A 107 10.21 -4.75 -13.54
C LEU A 107 10.86 -5.68 -12.52
N LEU A 108 12.14 -6.02 -12.71
CA LEU A 108 12.86 -6.90 -11.79
C LEU A 108 13.00 -6.27 -10.40
N VAL A 109 13.49 -5.02 -10.34
CA VAL A 109 13.67 -4.31 -9.06
C VAL A 109 12.34 -4.11 -8.34
N HIS A 110 11.30 -3.69 -9.07
CA HIS A 110 9.98 -3.43 -8.49
C HIS A 110 9.26 -4.72 -8.09
N GLY A 111 9.48 -5.81 -8.84
CA GLY A 111 9.03 -7.16 -8.49
C GLY A 111 9.67 -7.66 -7.21
N ILE A 112 10.99 -7.58 -7.09
CA ILE A 112 11.72 -8.00 -5.88
C ILE A 112 11.25 -7.19 -4.67
N LEU A 113 11.22 -5.86 -4.77
CA LEU A 113 10.76 -5.00 -3.68
C LEU A 113 9.31 -5.29 -3.28
N GLY A 114 8.42 -5.45 -4.26
CA GLY A 114 7.03 -5.78 -4.01
C GLY A 114 6.85 -7.15 -3.36
N CYS A 115 7.63 -8.16 -3.77
CA CYS A 115 7.64 -9.47 -3.11
C CYS A 115 8.15 -9.40 -1.67
N LEU A 116 9.20 -8.62 -1.38
CA LEU A 116 9.71 -8.42 -0.02
C LEU A 116 8.69 -7.73 0.89
N ILE A 117 8.02 -6.69 0.37
CA ILE A 117 6.93 -5.99 1.04
C ILE A 117 5.76 -6.95 1.28
N GLY A 118 5.33 -7.67 0.25
CA GLY A 118 4.25 -8.63 0.30
C GLY A 118 4.51 -9.74 1.30
N TRP A 119 5.73 -10.27 1.34
CA TRP A 119 6.13 -11.28 2.33
C TRP A 119 6.00 -10.74 3.75
N THR A 120 6.51 -9.54 4.00
CA THR A 120 6.48 -8.91 5.33
C THR A 120 5.06 -8.63 5.80
N LEU A 121 4.17 -8.28 4.88
CA LEU A 121 2.78 -7.91 5.15
C LEU A 121 1.84 -9.12 5.24
N LEU A 122 2.05 -10.15 4.40
CA LEU A 122 1.14 -11.29 4.24
C LEU A 122 1.59 -12.56 4.96
N ALA A 123 2.89 -12.77 5.21
CA ALA A 123 3.35 -13.96 5.93
C ALA A 123 2.73 -14.09 7.34
N PRO A 124 2.60 -13.01 8.14
CA PRO A 124 1.91 -13.09 9.43
C PRO A 124 0.41 -13.40 9.29
N LEU A 125 -0.22 -12.99 8.18
CA LEU A 125 -1.62 -13.28 7.87
C LEU A 125 -1.84 -14.77 7.58
N ILE A 126 -0.89 -15.43 6.90
CA ILE A 126 -0.92 -16.89 6.65
C ILE A 126 -0.99 -17.65 7.98
N LEU A 127 -0.22 -17.22 8.98
CA LEU A 127 -0.21 -17.83 10.31
C LEU A 127 -1.54 -17.64 11.08
N LEU A 128 -2.34 -16.64 10.70
CA LEU A 128 -3.65 -16.36 11.31
C LEU A 128 -4.83 -16.98 10.54
N TRP A 129 -4.58 -17.57 9.38
CA TRP A 129 -5.62 -17.93 8.42
C TRP A 129 -6.68 -18.86 9.02
N GLU A 130 -6.25 -19.96 9.64
CA GLU A 130 -7.15 -20.93 10.28
C GLU A 130 -7.83 -20.40 11.54
N HIS A 131 -7.28 -19.35 12.16
CA HIS A 131 -7.89 -18.72 13.32
C HIS A 131 -9.03 -17.78 12.92
N LEU A 132 -8.90 -17.08 11.79
CA LEU A 132 -9.91 -16.13 11.28
C LEU A 132 -11.10 -16.79 10.58
N LYS A 133 -10.98 -18.06 10.19
CA LYS A 133 -12.07 -18.86 9.60
C LYS A 133 -13.10 -19.37 10.62
N LYS A 134 -12.74 -19.40 11.90
CA LYS A 134 -13.57 -19.94 12.98
C LYS A 134 -14.45 -18.85 13.56
#